data_AF-A0A7S0GVC8-F1
#
_entry.id   AF-A0A7S0GVC8-F1
#
_cell.length_a   1.000
_cell.length_b   1.000
_cell.length_c   1.000
_cell.angle_alpha   90.00
_cell.angle_beta   90.00
_cell.angle_gamma   90.00
#
_symmetry.space_group_name_H-M   'P 1'
#
loop_
_entity.id
_entity.type
_entity.pdbx_description
1 polymer ?
#
loop_
_entity_poly.entity_id
_entity_poly.type
_entity_poly.pdbx_seq_one_letter_code
_entity_poly.pdbx_strand_id
1 'polypeptide(L)'
;WVDWKRIPYGVDWMREIEKGILNCNVFVFCLSPESIESKVCNEEIDYALKCGKRIVPVVVKDGFAWDDVREEIAKINFIFFTGNNKFEERFNQLLQVVETNPEHLTTHTELQRQAMHWERQGKQKEFL
;
A
#
# COMPACT_ATOMS: atom_id res chain seq x y z
N TRP A 1 5.39 -8.49 0.84
CA TRP A 1 4.91 -8.59 -0.55
C TRP A 1 5.43 -7.38 -1.29
N VAL A 2 5.92 -7.53 -2.51
CA VAL A 2 6.44 -6.43 -3.33
C VAL A 2 5.82 -6.63 -4.71
N ASP A 3 5.19 -5.60 -5.27
CA ASP A 3 4.70 -5.64 -6.64
C ASP A 3 5.88 -5.56 -7.61
N TRP A 4 6.33 -6.72 -8.08
CA TRP A 4 7.19 -6.79 -9.25
C TRP A 4 6.26 -7.01 -10.45
N LYS A 5 6.37 -6.18 -11.51
CA LYS A 5 5.68 -6.36 -12.81
C LYS A 5 6.10 -7.65 -13.55
N ARG A 6 6.02 -8.80 -12.89
CA ARG A 6 6.45 -10.13 -13.33
C ARG A 6 5.39 -11.18 -13.04
N ILE A 7 4.11 -10.78 -13.11
CA ILE A 7 3.00 -11.72 -13.06
C ILE A 7 2.78 -12.26 -14.49
N PRO A 8 2.68 -13.59 -14.69
CA PRO A 8 2.51 -14.19 -16.01
C PRO A 8 1.25 -13.68 -16.72
N TYR A 9 1.31 -13.53 -18.05
CA TYR A 9 0.15 -13.22 -18.88
C TYR A 9 -0.96 -14.27 -18.67
N GLY A 10 -2.17 -13.81 -18.31
CA GLY A 10 -3.37 -14.68 -18.13
C GLY A 10 -3.85 -14.86 -16.69
N VAL A 11 -3.18 -14.29 -15.68
CA VAL A 11 -3.70 -14.22 -14.30
C VAL A 11 -4.40 -12.88 -14.09
N ASP A 12 -5.49 -12.87 -13.33
CA ASP A 12 -6.17 -11.65 -12.86
C ASP A 12 -5.21 -10.86 -11.94
N TRP A 13 -4.36 -10.06 -12.55
CA TRP A 13 -3.22 -9.36 -11.95
C TRP A 13 -3.65 -8.46 -10.78
N MET A 14 -4.80 -7.78 -10.92
CA MET A 14 -5.37 -6.93 -9.88
C MET A 14 -5.72 -7.73 -8.63
N ARG A 15 -6.21 -8.96 -8.79
CA ARG A 15 -6.60 -9.81 -7.65
C ARG A 15 -5.42 -10.24 -6.79
N GLU A 16 -4.25 -10.43 -7.37
CA GLU A 16 -3.04 -10.76 -6.61
C GLU A 16 -2.49 -9.54 -5.86
N ILE A 17 -2.60 -8.36 -6.46
CA ILE A 17 -2.30 -7.08 -5.80
C ILE A 17 -3.22 -6.86 -4.60
N GLU A 18 -4.53 -7.00 -4.78
CA GLU A 18 -5.51 -6.89 -3.70
C GLU A 18 -5.20 -7.86 -2.56
N LYS A 19 -4.87 -9.13 -2.87
CA LYS A 19 -4.43 -10.10 -1.86
C LYS A 19 -3.15 -9.66 -1.15
N GLY A 20 -2.18 -9.11 -1.87
CA GLY A 20 -0.94 -8.58 -1.31
C GLY A 20 -1.21 -7.47 -0.30
N ILE A 21 -2.07 -6.52 -0.68
CA ILE A 21 -2.50 -5.40 0.18
C ILE A 21 -3.30 -5.92 1.38
N LEU A 22 -4.23 -6.85 1.16
CA LEU A 22 -5.06 -7.41 2.23
C LEU A 22 -4.21 -8.09 3.31
N ASN A 23 -3.17 -8.82 2.91
CA ASN A 23 -2.34 -9.61 3.83
C ASN A 23 -1.14 -8.83 4.41
N CYS A 24 -0.89 -7.59 3.97
CA CYS A 24 0.18 -6.78 4.54
C CYS A 24 -0.29 -5.98 5.76
N ASN A 25 0.64 -5.66 6.66
CA ASN A 25 0.42 -4.76 7.79
C ASN A 25 0.67 -3.29 7.41
N VAL A 26 1.65 -3.06 6.55
CA VAL A 26 2.11 -1.76 6.11
C VAL A 26 2.15 -1.75 4.58
N PHE A 27 1.63 -0.68 3.98
CA PHE A 27 1.64 -0.43 2.55
C PHE A 27 2.63 0.71 2.27
N VAL A 28 3.78 0.39 1.69
CA VAL A 28 4.78 1.39 1.29
C VAL A 28 4.45 1.85 -0.12
N PHE A 29 4.16 3.15 -0.29
CA PHE A 29 3.86 3.72 -1.60
C PHE A 29 5.05 4.51 -2.12
N CYS A 30 5.62 4.10 -3.26
CA CYS A 30 6.77 4.76 -3.86
C CYS A 30 6.30 5.86 -4.83
N LEU A 31 6.49 7.12 -4.47
CA LEU A 31 6.14 8.28 -5.28
C LEU A 31 7.21 8.56 -6.33
N SER A 32 6.76 8.54 -7.58
CA SER A 32 7.43 9.06 -8.76
C SER A 32 6.39 9.73 -9.68
N PRO A 33 6.82 10.53 -10.68
CA PRO A 33 5.87 11.08 -11.66
C PRO A 33 4.98 9.99 -12.30
N GLU A 34 5.57 8.83 -12.61
CA GLU A 34 4.86 7.72 -13.23
C GLU A 34 3.86 7.04 -12.28
N SER A 35 4.13 6.99 -10.97
CA SER A 35 3.21 6.39 -9.99
C SER A 35 2.01 7.28 -9.71
N ILE A 36 2.18 8.60 -9.75
CA ILE A 36 1.12 9.58 -9.50
C ILE A 36 0.11 9.59 -10.64
N GLU A 37 0.60 9.55 -11.89
CA GLU A 37 -0.25 9.51 -13.09
C GLU A 37 -0.86 8.12 -13.36
N SER A 38 -0.32 7.07 -12.74
CA SER A 38 -0.78 5.70 -12.97
C SER A 38 -2.16 5.46 -12.36
N LYS A 39 -3.13 5.15 -13.23
CA LYS A 39 -4.48 4.75 -12.79
C LYS A 39 -4.45 3.53 -11.86
N VAL A 40 -3.60 2.55 -12.15
CA VAL A 40 -3.50 1.34 -11.31
C VAL A 40 -2.97 1.68 -9.93
N CYS A 41 -1.92 2.51 -9.83
CA CYS A 41 -1.38 2.90 -8.54
C CYS A 41 -2.43 3.66 -7.69
N ASN A 42 -3.30 4.43 -8.34
CA ASN A 42 -4.44 5.05 -7.67
C ASN A 42 -5.48 4.02 -7.18
N GLU A 43 -5.78 2.98 -7.96
CA GLU A 43 -6.66 1.88 -7.54
C GLU A 43 -6.06 1.09 -6.36
N GLU A 44 -4.73 0.91 -6.33
CA GLU A 44 -4.02 0.30 -5.19
C GLU A 44 -4.14 1.14 -3.92
N ILE A 45 -3.97 2.46 -4.02
CA ILE A 45 -4.15 3.39 -2.89
C ILE A 45 -5.59 3.30 -2.38
N ASP A 46 -6.58 3.34 -3.26
CA ASP A 46 -8.00 3.25 -2.88
C ASP A 46 -8.29 1.95 -2.13
N TYR A 47 -7.74 0.84 -2.62
CA TYR A 47 -7.90 -0.46 -1.96
C TYR A 47 -7.18 -0.52 -0.61
N ALA A 48 -5.97 0.02 -0.50
CA ALA A 48 -5.22 0.11 0.76
C ALA A 48 -5.94 0.96 1.80
N LEU A 49 -6.50 2.12 1.39
CA LEU A 49 -7.32 2.99 2.24
C LEU A 49 -8.60 2.29 2.68
N LYS A 50 -9.30 1.62 1.77
CA LYS A 50 -10.50 0.81 2.08
C LYS A 50 -10.19 -0.30 3.08
N CYS A 51 -9.02 -0.90 2.95
CA CYS A 51 -8.53 -1.90 3.89
C CYS A 51 -7.92 -1.27 5.16
N GLY A 52 -8.02 0.05 5.39
CA GLY A 52 -7.50 0.70 6.58
C GLY A 52 -6.02 0.43 6.83
N LYS A 53 -5.24 0.24 5.75
CA LYS A 53 -3.82 -0.11 5.84
C LYS A 53 -3.03 1.12 6.25
N ARG A 54 -1.97 0.88 7.03
CA ARG A 54 -1.00 1.93 7.35
C ARG A 54 -0.17 2.22 6.10
N ILE A 55 -0.38 3.37 5.50
CA ILE A 55 0.36 3.81 4.31
C ILE A 55 1.61 4.57 4.73
N VAL A 56 2.75 4.24 4.13
CA VAL A 56 4.03 4.92 4.30
C VAL A 56 4.50 5.44 2.95
N PRO A 57 4.35 6.74 2.67
CA PRO A 57 4.76 7.30 1.39
C PRO A 57 6.26 7.59 1.36
N VAL A 58 6.89 7.19 0.25
CA VAL A 58 8.32 7.29 0.02
C VAL A 58 8.57 7.94 -1.33
N VAL A 59 9.26 9.08 -1.35
CA VAL A 59 9.60 9.77 -2.61
C VAL A 59 10.88 9.17 -3.18
N VAL A 60 10.77 8.51 -4.32
CA VAL A 60 11.90 7.83 -4.99
C VAL A 60 12.44 8.61 -6.19
N LYS A 61 11.64 9.53 -6.74
CA LYS A 61 12.01 10.37 -7.90
C LYS A 61 11.29 11.71 -7.83
N ASP A 62 12.02 12.80 -8.02
CA ASP A 62 11.45 14.15 -8.11
C ASP A 62 10.82 14.40 -9.50
N GLY A 63 10.16 15.55 -9.67
CA GLY A 63 9.65 16.00 -10.98
C GLY A 63 8.14 15.85 -11.17
N PHE A 64 7.37 15.84 -10.08
CA PHE A 64 5.91 15.93 -10.07
C PHE A 64 5.47 17.16 -9.26
N ALA A 65 4.27 17.67 -9.50
CA ALA A 65 3.70 18.72 -8.65
C ALA A 65 3.06 18.10 -7.41
N TRP A 66 3.23 18.73 -6.25
CA TRP A 66 2.64 18.25 -5.00
C TRP A 66 1.11 18.30 -5.02
N ASP A 67 0.52 19.19 -5.84
CA ASP A 67 -0.92 19.27 -6.05
C ASP A 67 -1.49 18.05 -6.80
N ASP A 68 -0.64 17.30 -7.51
CA ASP A 68 -1.04 16.05 -8.18
C ASP A 68 -1.02 14.85 -7.23
N VAL A 69 -0.40 15.00 -6.05
CA VAL A 69 -0.39 13.94 -5.03
C VAL A 69 -1.76 13.90 -4.35
N ARG A 70 -2.34 12.70 -4.29
CA ARG A 70 -3.61 12.46 -3.59
C ARG A 70 -3.61 13.04 -2.17
N GLU A 71 -4.69 13.72 -1.81
CA GLU A 71 -4.83 14.44 -0.55
C GLU A 71 -4.65 13.52 0.67
N GLU A 72 -5.11 12.27 0.59
CA GLU A 72 -4.96 11.27 1.64
C GLU A 72 -3.50 10.90 1.89
N ILE A 73 -2.67 10.93 0.85
CA ILE A 73 -1.23 10.68 0.91
C ILE A 73 -0.49 11.95 1.33
N ALA A 74 -0.89 13.11 0.80
CA ALA A 74 -0.29 14.41 1.08
C ALA A 74 -0.32 14.80 2.58
N LYS A 75 -1.29 14.27 3.34
CA LYS A 75 -1.42 14.47 4.80
C LYS A 75 -0.43 13.65 5.64
N ILE A 76 0.27 12.68 5.04
CA ILE A 76 1.20 11.77 5.74
C ILE A 76 2.63 12.28 5.57
N ASN A 77 3.48 12.07 6.57
CA ASN A 77 4.90 12.40 6.47
C ASN A 77 5.62 11.51 5.44
N PHE A 78 6.41 12.14 4.57
CA PHE A 78 7.16 11.48 3.51
C PHE A 78 8.59 11.13 3.92
N ILE A 79 9.09 10.00 3.41
CA ILE A 79 10.52 9.68 3.45
C ILE A 79 11.11 9.94 2.06
N PHE A 80 12.09 10.84 1.99
CA PHE A 80 12.73 11.22 0.73
C PHE A 80 13.99 10.40 0.48
N PHE A 81 13.99 9.63 -0.62
CA PHE A 81 15.17 8.91 -1.14
C PHE A 81 15.87 9.66 -2.28
N THR A 82 15.38 10.87 -2.62
CA THR A 82 16.00 11.74 -3.61
C THR A 82 17.18 12.53 -2.99
N GLY A 83 18.34 12.46 -3.64
CA GLY A 83 19.54 13.24 -3.29
C GLY A 83 20.50 12.66 -2.22
N ASN A 84 21.74 13.18 -2.24
CA ASN A 84 22.78 13.12 -1.19
C ASN A 84 23.36 11.77 -0.73
N ASN A 85 23.24 10.67 -1.49
CA ASN A 85 23.92 9.40 -1.15
C ASN A 85 23.61 8.86 0.27
N LYS A 86 22.46 9.25 0.83
CA LYS A 86 21.99 8.88 2.18
C LYS A 86 21.03 7.69 2.20
N PHE A 87 21.11 6.83 1.18
CA PHE A 87 20.18 5.71 1.00
C PHE A 87 20.07 4.86 2.28
N GLU A 88 21.21 4.47 2.85
CA GLU A 88 21.25 3.64 4.07
C GLU A 88 20.57 4.30 5.28
N GLU A 89 20.77 5.61 5.48
CA GLU A 89 20.14 6.35 6.57
C GLU A 89 18.61 6.36 6.41
N ARG A 90 18.13 6.62 5.19
CA ARG A 90 16.69 6.67 4.85
C ARG A 90 16.05 5.30 4.87
N PHE A 91 16.79 4.28 4.46
CA PHE A 91 16.34 2.89 4.52
C PHE A 91 16.16 2.42 5.97
N ASN A 92 17.11 2.75 6.85
CA ASN A 92 16.97 2.48 8.28
C ASN A 92 15.78 3.24 8.91
N GLN A 93 15.53 4.49 8.51
CA GLN A 93 14.33 5.23 8.93
C GLN A 93 13.04 4.53 8.47
N LEU A 94 13.00 4.07 7.21
CA LEU A 94 11.85 3.33 6.69
C LEU A 94 11.62 2.02 7.45
N LEU A 95 12.69 1.25 7.72
CA LEU A 95 12.60 0.02 8.52
C LEU A 95 12.02 0.30 9.90
N GLN A 96 12.52 1.32 10.61
CA GLN A 96 11.97 1.71 11.91
C GLN A 96 10.48 2.05 11.83
N VAL A 97 10.04 2.78 10.80
CA VAL A 97 8.62 3.13 10.63
C VAL A 97 7.75 1.89 10.41
N VAL A 98 8.24 0.93 9.61
CA VAL A 98 7.55 -0.34 9.32
C VAL A 98 7.50 -1.24 10.56
N GLU A 99 8.57 -1.29 11.34
CA GLU A 99 8.68 -2.13 12.55
C GLU A 99 7.99 -1.51 13.77
N THR A 100 7.77 -0.20 13.79
CA THR A 100 7.09 0.47 14.91
C THR A 100 5.60 0.07 14.93
N ASN A 101 5.16 -0.57 16.02
CA ASN A 101 3.83 -1.14 16.30
C ASN A 101 3.42 -2.43 15.55
N PRO A 102 4.14 -3.56 15.69
CA PRO A 102 3.75 -4.83 15.08
C PRO A 102 2.47 -5.42 15.67
N GLU A 103 2.27 -5.33 17.00
CA GLU A 103 1.20 -6.05 17.69
C GLU A 103 -0.19 -5.55 17.30
N HIS A 104 -0.45 -4.23 17.38
CA HIS A 104 -1.75 -3.66 17.02
C HIS A 104 -2.09 -3.81 15.53
N LEU A 105 -1.09 -3.69 14.65
CA LEU A 105 -1.30 -3.83 13.20
C LEU A 105 -1.59 -5.29 12.80
N THR A 106 -1.01 -6.25 13.52
CA THR A 106 -1.25 -7.69 13.28
C THR A 106 -2.65 -8.09 13.70
N THR A 107 -3.10 -7.70 14.89
CA THR A 107 -4.46 -7.96 15.37
C THR A 107 -5.52 -7.30 14.47
N HIS A 108 -5.32 -6.05 14.06
CA HIS A 108 -6.23 -5.37 13.13
C HIS A 108 -6.34 -6.09 11.79
N THR A 109 -5.19 -6.51 11.22
CA THR A 109 -5.15 -7.21 9.93
C THR A 109 -5.88 -8.55 10.00
N GLU A 110 -5.71 -9.29 11.10
CA GLU A 110 -6.40 -10.57 11.30
C GLU A 110 -7.92 -10.38 11.45
N LEU A 111 -8.36 -9.43 12.26
CA LEU A 111 -9.79 -9.13 12.45
C LEU A 111 -10.44 -8.66 11.14
N GLN A 112 -9.75 -7.81 10.37
CA GLN A 112 -10.23 -7.39 9.06
C GLN A 112 -10.37 -8.57 8.09
N ARG A 113 -9.39 -9.47 8.05
CA ARG A 113 -9.45 -10.67 7.22
C ARG A 113 -10.64 -11.55 7.58
N GLN A 114 -10.90 -11.72 8.88
CA GLN A 114 -12.06 -12.46 9.38
C GLN A 114 -13.38 -11.78 9.00
N ALA A 115 -13.48 -10.45 9.14
CA ALA A 115 -14.66 -9.69 8.76
C ALA A 115 -14.98 -9.82 7.26
N MET A 116 -13.97 -9.69 6.39
CA MET A 116 -14.16 -9.91 4.94
C MET A 116 -14.57 -11.34 4.61
N HIS A 117 -14.02 -12.32 5.33
CA HIS A 117 -14.40 -13.72 5.17
C HIS A 117 -15.88 -13.93 5.54
N TRP A 118 -16.32 -13.35 6.65
CA TRP A 118 -17.72 -13.42 7.09
C TRP A 118 -18.68 -12.68 6.15
N GLU A 119 -18.33 -11.50 5.65
CA GLU A 119 -19.16 -10.78 4.67
C GLU A 119 -19.36 -11.61 3.40
N ARG A 120 -18.29 -12.27 2.92
CA ARG A 120 -18.35 -13.12 1.73
C ARG A 120 -19.20 -14.37 1.93
N GLN A 121 -19.16 -14.98 3.12
CA GLN A 121 -20.02 -16.12 3.47
C GLN A 121 -21.48 -15.71 3.71
N GLY A 122 -21.72 -14.55 4.32
CA GLY A 122 -23.06 -13.99 4.53
C GLY A 122 -23.78 -13.75 3.20
N LYS A 123 -23.09 -13.14 2.23
CA LYS A 123 -23.63 -12.98 0.88
C LYS A 123 -23.90 -14.31 0.18
N GLN A 124 -23.12 -15.36 0.41
CA GLN A 124 -23.41 -16.68 -0.18
C GLN A 124 -24.66 -17.37 0.40
N LYS A 125 -25.05 -17.07 1.64
CA LYS A 125 -26.26 -17.64 2.26
C LYS A 125 -27.55 -16.93 1.83
N GLU A 126 -27.48 -15.70 1.35
CA GLU A 126 -28.65 -14.94 0.87
C GLU A 126 -29.04 -15.26 -0.59
N PHE A 127 -28.19 -15.99 -1.32
CA PHE A 127 -28.44 -16.43 -2.71
C PHE A 127 -28.95 -17.88 -2.85
N LEU A 128 -29.38 -18.51 -1.74
CA LEU A 128 -30.02 -19.83 -1.69
C LEU A 128 -31.44 -19.71 -1.10
#